data_AF-A0A101IPY8-F1
#
_entry.id   AF-A0A101IPY8-F1
#
_cell.length_a   1.000
_cell.length_b   1.000
_cell.length_c   1.000
_cell.angle_alpha   90.00
_cell.angle_beta   90.00
_cell.angle_gamma   90.00
#
_symmetry.space_group_name_H-M   'P 1'
#
loop_
_entity.id
_entity.type
_entity.pdbx_description
1 polymer ?
#
loop_
_entity_poly.entity_id
_entity_poly.type
_entity_poly.pdbx_seq_one_letter_code
_entity_poly.pdbx_strand_id
1 'polypeptide(L)'
;MLTGMKFRSTRVWRNFWKNEYTVSLFYIVSEIAETKKEVKMINDNLEVIDFERKGNLVRLYLGENGEQWGDDWNDAPYQSNAGKVYDKFVQHYFDIVFPFDCDIIETESFNVSKQNMMNREVAAFKIVKEGELKALIFFGDKLKDITQIPEIRKAVVIYQNYPRL
;
A
#
# COMPACT_ATOMS: atom_id res chain seq x y z
N MET A 1 -39.47 -0.05 -4.11
CA MET A 1 -38.44 -0.94 -4.68
C MET A 1 -37.76 -0.19 -5.81
N LEU A 2 -36.52 0.29 -5.62
CA LEU A 2 -35.76 0.96 -6.67
C LEU A 2 -34.73 -0.03 -7.24
N THR A 3 -34.84 -0.21 -8.54
CA THR A 3 -34.11 -1.14 -9.41
C THR A 3 -32.67 -0.74 -9.63
N GLY A 4 -31.84 -1.77 -9.85
CA GLY A 4 -30.39 -1.75 -9.89
C GLY A 4 -29.72 -0.72 -10.80
N MET A 5 -28.69 -0.11 -10.25
CA MET A 5 -27.75 0.77 -10.92
C MET A 5 -26.52 -0.06 -11.32
N LYS A 6 -26.43 -0.49 -12.59
CA LYS A 6 -25.24 -1.17 -13.13
C LYS A 6 -24.15 -0.13 -13.43
N PHE A 7 -23.13 -0.04 -12.58
CA PHE A 7 -21.93 0.74 -12.88
C PHE A 7 -21.03 -0.03 -13.87
N ARG A 8 -20.93 0.47 -15.12
CA ARG A 8 -19.91 0.07 -16.09
C ARG A 8 -18.68 0.97 -15.94
N SER A 9 -17.58 0.47 -15.37
CA SER A 9 -16.25 1.06 -15.56
C SER A 9 -15.13 0.11 -15.12
N THR A 10 -14.64 -0.74 -16.05
CA THR A 10 -13.44 -1.59 -15.84
C THR A 10 -12.28 -1.23 -16.77
N ARG A 11 -12.31 -0.08 -17.45
CA ARG A 11 -11.32 0.28 -18.49
C ARG A 11 -10.30 1.37 -18.07
N VAL A 12 -10.40 1.95 -16.87
CA VAL A 12 -9.59 3.13 -16.48
C VAL A 12 -8.23 2.78 -15.85
N TRP A 13 -8.05 1.57 -15.32
CA TRP A 13 -6.96 1.31 -14.36
C TRP A 13 -5.65 0.81 -14.96
N ARG A 14 -5.64 0.41 -16.24
CA ARG A 14 -4.43 -0.09 -16.94
C ARG A 14 -3.33 0.97 -17.15
N ASN A 15 -3.61 2.24 -16.88
CA ASN A 15 -2.76 3.34 -17.36
C ASN A 15 -2.08 4.18 -16.27
N PHE A 16 -2.34 3.93 -14.98
CA PHE A 16 -1.91 4.87 -13.93
C PHE A 16 -0.46 4.65 -13.45
N TRP A 17 0.05 3.42 -13.59
CA TRP A 17 1.43 3.00 -13.34
C TRP A 17 2.08 2.49 -14.65
N LYS A 18 1.83 3.18 -15.77
CA LYS A 18 2.33 2.77 -17.09
C LYS A 18 3.81 3.11 -17.23
N ASN A 19 4.64 2.22 -16.71
CA ASN A 19 5.77 1.61 -17.39
C ASN A 19 6.13 0.36 -16.56
N GLU A 20 6.17 -0.81 -17.20
CA GLU A 20 6.78 -2.06 -16.69
C GLU A 20 5.96 -3.11 -15.90
N TYR A 21 4.62 -3.21 -15.95
CA TYR A 21 3.95 -4.34 -15.28
C TYR A 21 2.80 -4.99 -16.07
N THR A 22 2.90 -6.31 -16.27
CA THR A 22 1.80 -7.18 -16.72
C THR A 22 0.85 -7.37 -15.54
N VAL A 23 -0.19 -6.53 -15.45
CA VAL A 23 -1.21 -6.63 -14.41
C VAL A 23 -2.11 -7.84 -14.69
N SER A 24 -1.89 -8.94 -13.98
CA SER A 24 -2.87 -10.02 -13.87
C SER A 24 -4.01 -9.56 -12.95
N LEU A 25 -5.10 -9.10 -13.55
CA LEU A 25 -6.32 -8.68 -12.85
C LEU A 25 -6.95 -9.88 -12.12
N PHE A 26 -6.98 -9.87 -10.78
CA PHE A 26 -7.91 -10.70 -10.00
C PHE A 26 -8.70 -9.85 -9.01
N TYR A 27 -10.02 -9.96 -9.15
CA TYR A 27 -11.17 -9.46 -8.38
C TYR A 27 -11.18 -8.05 -7.78
N ILE A 28 -12.14 -7.26 -8.27
CA ILE A 28 -12.74 -6.10 -7.62
C ILE A 28 -13.51 -6.60 -6.40
N VAL A 29 -13.13 -6.15 -5.19
CA VAL A 29 -13.92 -6.36 -3.98
C VAL A 29 -15.15 -5.45 -4.06
N SER A 30 -16.24 -5.98 -4.61
CA SER A 30 -17.59 -5.47 -4.36
C SER A 30 -18.40 -6.61 -3.76
N GLU A 31 -18.95 -6.33 -2.57
CA GLU A 31 -19.92 -7.12 -1.79
C GLU A 31 -19.34 -8.16 -0.80
N ILE A 32 -19.53 -7.80 0.47
CA ILE A 32 -19.15 -8.47 1.71
C ILE A 32 -20.20 -9.57 1.97
N ALA A 33 -19.90 -10.83 1.64
CA ALA A 33 -20.50 -12.02 2.28
C ALA A 33 -19.98 -13.35 1.70
N GLU A 34 -19.73 -13.43 0.39
CA GLU A 34 -19.41 -14.70 -0.29
C GLU A 34 -17.90 -14.93 -0.53
N THR A 35 -17.08 -13.96 -0.10
CA THR A 35 -15.61 -13.88 -0.30
C THR A 35 -14.80 -14.77 0.65
N LYS A 36 -15.35 -15.86 1.18
CA LYS A 36 -14.61 -16.73 2.13
C LYS A 36 -13.77 -17.82 1.47
N LYS A 37 -13.82 -18.00 0.14
CA LYS A 37 -13.24 -19.21 -0.50
C LYS A 37 -12.15 -19.00 -1.56
N GLU A 38 -11.86 -17.78 -2.03
CA GLU A 38 -10.85 -17.56 -3.09
C GLU A 38 -9.88 -16.39 -2.88
N VAL A 39 -9.76 -15.84 -1.65
CA VAL A 39 -8.49 -15.23 -1.24
C VAL A 39 -7.57 -16.39 -0.84
N LYS A 40 -7.02 -17.08 -1.83
CA LYS A 40 -6.00 -18.11 -1.62
C LYS A 40 -4.73 -17.41 -1.16
N MET A 41 -4.70 -17.15 0.15
CA MET A 41 -3.60 -16.73 1.01
C MET A 41 -2.61 -15.77 0.36
N ILE A 42 -2.92 -14.47 0.41
CA ILE A 42 -1.81 -13.53 0.64
C ILE A 42 -1.14 -14.03 1.91
N ASN A 43 0.18 -14.22 1.88
CA ASN A 43 0.89 -14.66 3.07
C ASN A 43 0.62 -13.62 4.17
N ASP A 44 -0.07 -14.02 5.24
CA ASP A 44 -0.42 -13.19 6.39
C ASP A 44 0.81 -12.59 7.10
N ASN A 45 2.01 -13.01 6.69
CA ASN A 45 3.29 -12.51 7.15
C ASN A 45 3.94 -11.48 6.23
N LEU A 46 3.29 -11.07 5.13
CA LEU A 46 3.80 -9.95 4.34
C LEU A 46 3.67 -8.65 5.11
N GLU A 47 4.77 -7.92 5.15
CA GLU A 47 4.94 -6.68 5.89
C GLU A 47 5.14 -5.52 4.93
N VAL A 48 4.70 -4.32 5.32
CA VAL A 48 5.01 -3.10 4.59
C VAL A 48 6.50 -2.85 4.69
N ILE A 49 7.19 -2.78 3.55
CA ILE A 49 8.62 -2.50 3.50
C ILE A 49 8.92 -1.13 2.88
N ASP A 50 7.99 -0.58 2.11
CA ASP A 50 8.03 0.78 1.57
C ASP A 50 6.63 1.23 1.12
N PHE A 51 6.48 2.49 0.74
CA PHE A 51 5.25 3.01 0.16
C PHE A 51 5.49 4.11 -0.88
N GLU A 52 4.50 4.31 -1.74
CA GLU A 52 4.41 5.49 -2.61
C GLU A 52 2.98 6.02 -2.62
N ARG A 53 2.83 7.33 -2.78
CA ARG A 53 1.53 7.99 -2.81
C ARG A 53 1.32 8.79 -4.09
N LYS A 54 0.10 8.74 -4.61
CA LYS A 54 -0.37 9.63 -5.69
C LYS A 54 -1.81 10.06 -5.42
N GLY A 55 -1.98 11.25 -4.84
CA GLY A 55 -3.29 11.74 -4.40
C GLY A 55 -3.82 10.93 -3.22
N ASN A 56 -5.00 10.32 -3.38
CA ASN A 56 -5.63 9.44 -2.38
C ASN A 56 -5.36 7.94 -2.61
N LEU A 57 -4.49 7.61 -3.58
CA LEU A 57 -3.99 6.26 -3.82
C LEU A 57 -2.63 6.10 -3.13
N VAL A 58 -2.49 5.03 -2.34
CA VAL A 58 -1.22 4.62 -1.74
C VAL A 58 -0.90 3.22 -2.23
N ARG A 59 0.32 3.03 -2.74
CA ARG A 59 0.89 1.73 -3.01
C ARG A 59 1.76 1.33 -1.83
N LEU A 60 1.47 0.19 -1.23
CA LEU A 60 2.35 -0.47 -0.27
C LEU A 60 3.20 -1.49 -1.01
N TYR A 61 4.51 -1.42 -0.79
CA TYR A 61 5.46 -2.44 -1.18
C TYR A 61 5.52 -3.47 -0.05
N LEU A 62 5.34 -4.74 -0.37
CA LEU A 62 5.23 -5.81 0.61
C LEU A 62 6.40 -6.79 0.50
N GLY A 63 6.97 -7.16 1.64
CA GLY A 63 8.07 -8.13 1.75
C GLY A 63 8.36 -8.49 3.20
N GLU A 64 9.63 -8.74 3.49
CA GLU A 64 10.15 -8.99 4.84
C GLU A 64 10.84 -7.72 5.34
N ASN A 65 10.42 -7.21 6.51
CA ASN A 65 11.00 -6.00 7.09
C ASN A 65 12.23 -6.29 7.95
N GLY A 66 13.27 -5.47 7.81
CA GLY A 66 14.47 -5.46 8.67
C GLY A 66 15.79 -5.41 7.91
N GLU A 67 15.82 -5.93 6.68
CA GLU A 67 17.02 -5.97 5.83
C GLU A 67 16.85 -5.24 4.50
N GLN A 68 15.65 -4.71 4.23
CA GLN A 68 15.40 -3.99 2.99
C GLN A 68 16.15 -2.66 2.98
N TRP A 69 16.49 -2.21 1.78
CA TRP A 69 17.05 -0.88 1.57
C TRP A 69 16.72 -0.38 0.18
N GLY A 70 16.90 0.91 0.00
CA GLY A 70 16.88 1.61 -1.28
C GLY A 70 18.00 2.64 -1.32
N ASP A 71 17.99 3.44 -2.36
CA ASP A 71 18.95 4.54 -2.53
C ASP A 71 18.79 5.58 -1.42
N ASP A 72 19.88 5.96 -0.74
CA ASP A 72 19.92 6.99 0.32
C ASP A 72 18.91 6.82 1.48
N TRP A 73 18.57 5.58 1.86
CA TRP A 73 17.60 5.32 2.93
C TRP A 73 18.04 5.74 4.33
N ASN A 74 19.34 5.90 4.55
CA ASN A 74 19.94 6.37 5.79
C ASN A 74 20.06 7.91 5.84
N ASP A 75 19.74 8.61 4.75
CA ASP A 75 19.80 10.07 4.69
C ASP A 75 18.49 10.69 5.16
N ALA A 76 18.60 11.89 5.74
CA ALA A 76 17.48 12.70 6.18
C ALA A 76 17.59 14.12 5.59
N PRO A 77 16.47 14.74 5.16
CA PRO A 77 15.11 14.18 5.11
C PRO A 77 14.94 13.18 3.96
N TYR A 78 14.25 12.08 4.22
CA TYR A 78 14.03 11.05 3.20
C TYR A 78 13.29 11.58 1.97
N GLN A 79 12.41 12.59 2.09
CA GLN A 79 11.67 13.15 0.95
C GLN A 79 12.55 13.73 -0.15
N SER A 80 13.76 14.17 0.20
CA SER A 80 14.66 14.83 -0.76
C SER A 80 15.53 13.84 -1.52
N ASN A 81 15.96 12.76 -0.86
CA ASN A 81 17.04 11.90 -1.36
C ASN A 81 16.64 10.43 -1.44
N ALA A 82 15.79 9.94 -0.53
CA ALA A 82 15.57 8.50 -0.41
C ALA A 82 14.73 7.97 -1.57
N GLY A 83 15.32 7.05 -2.33
CA GLY A 83 14.65 6.33 -3.40
C GLY A 83 13.61 5.32 -2.88
N LYS A 84 12.96 4.64 -3.83
CA LYS A 84 12.16 3.46 -3.55
C LYS A 84 13.03 2.30 -3.04
N VAL A 85 12.42 1.37 -2.31
CA VAL A 85 13.03 0.08 -2.00
C VAL A 85 13.45 -0.63 -3.29
N TYR A 86 14.59 -1.34 -3.27
CA TYR A 86 14.99 -2.13 -4.43
C TYR A 86 14.03 -3.29 -4.68
N ASP A 87 13.72 -3.53 -5.96
CA ASP A 87 12.73 -4.52 -6.41
C ASP A 87 13.02 -5.94 -5.90
N LYS A 88 14.28 -6.29 -5.60
CA LYS A 88 14.68 -7.59 -5.03
C LYS A 88 14.07 -7.91 -3.66
N PHE A 89 13.68 -6.88 -2.90
CA PHE A 89 13.02 -7.03 -1.59
C PHE A 89 11.50 -7.13 -1.72
N VAL A 90 10.96 -6.67 -2.84
CA VAL A 90 9.53 -6.58 -3.07
C VAL A 90 9.00 -7.94 -3.49
N GLN A 91 8.12 -8.50 -2.68
CA GLN A 91 7.41 -9.74 -2.99
C GLN A 91 6.07 -9.44 -3.66
N HIS A 92 5.36 -8.41 -3.19
CA HIS A 92 4.02 -8.05 -3.69
C HIS A 92 3.78 -6.53 -3.60
N TYR A 93 2.73 -6.08 -4.28
CA TYR A 93 2.18 -4.74 -4.13
C TYR A 93 0.76 -4.78 -3.61
N PHE A 94 0.40 -3.77 -2.82
CA PHE A 94 -0.96 -3.57 -2.36
C PHE A 94 -1.38 -2.12 -2.50
N ASP A 95 -2.30 -1.88 -3.43
CA ASP A 95 -2.80 -0.55 -3.76
C ASP A 95 -4.07 -0.28 -2.95
N ILE A 96 -4.05 0.76 -2.11
CA ILE A 96 -5.15 1.21 -1.27
C ILE A 96 -5.68 2.55 -1.80
N VAL A 97 -6.98 2.61 -2.02
CA VAL A 97 -7.67 3.87 -2.32
C VAL A 97 -8.40 4.34 -1.08
N PHE A 98 -7.97 5.49 -0.56
CA PHE A 98 -8.65 6.16 0.53
C PHE A 98 -9.77 7.07 0.00
N PRO A 99 -10.87 7.22 0.75
CA PRO A 99 -11.89 8.24 0.47
C PRO A 99 -11.30 9.65 0.45
N PHE A 100 -11.92 10.57 -0.31
CA PHE A 100 -11.47 11.97 -0.38
C PHE A 100 -11.64 12.75 0.92
N ASP A 101 -12.48 12.26 1.84
CA ASP A 101 -12.65 12.76 3.21
C ASP A 101 -11.58 12.23 4.19
N CYS A 102 -10.60 11.49 3.70
CA CYS A 102 -9.44 11.05 4.48
C CYS A 102 -8.18 11.80 4.06
N ASP A 103 -7.48 12.36 5.03
CA ASP A 103 -6.15 12.92 4.87
C ASP A 103 -5.11 11.84 5.12
N ILE A 104 -4.23 11.66 4.14
CA ILE A 104 -3.03 10.82 4.26
C ILE A 104 -1.89 11.80 4.50
N ILE A 105 -1.22 11.68 5.63
CA ILE A 105 -0.14 12.61 6.01
C ILE A 105 1.11 11.76 6.18
N GLU A 106 2.05 11.94 5.27
CA GLU A 106 3.37 11.31 5.34
C GLU A 106 4.15 11.91 6.51
N THR A 107 5.03 11.11 7.11
CA THR A 107 5.93 11.66 8.13
C THR A 107 6.85 12.66 7.45
N GLU A 108 6.82 13.92 7.86
CA GLU A 108 7.64 15.00 7.31
C GLU A 108 8.53 15.58 8.40
N SER A 109 9.84 15.33 8.30
CA SER A 109 10.83 15.81 9.26
C SER A 109 12.23 15.83 8.65
N PHE A 110 12.99 16.90 8.92
CA PHE A 110 14.38 17.07 8.48
C PHE A 110 15.34 16.01 9.00
N ASN A 111 14.99 15.33 10.10
CA ASN A 111 15.82 14.34 10.77
C ASN A 111 15.29 12.91 10.63
N VAL A 112 14.34 12.67 9.72
CA VAL A 112 13.78 11.33 9.48
C VAL A 112 14.30 10.77 8.15
N SER A 113 14.92 9.60 8.26
CA SER A 113 15.34 8.74 7.16
C SER A 113 14.37 7.55 7.01
N LYS A 114 14.43 6.82 5.88
CA LYS A 114 13.69 5.56 5.73
C LYS A 114 14.23 4.46 6.65
N GLN A 115 15.48 4.53 7.06
CA GLN A 115 16.04 3.65 8.10
C GLN A 115 15.30 3.80 9.43
N ASN A 116 14.93 5.02 9.84
CA ASN A 116 14.12 5.24 11.04
C ASN A 116 12.73 4.60 10.91
N MET A 117 12.13 4.64 9.71
CA MET A 117 10.86 3.96 9.43
C MET A 117 11.00 2.44 9.49
N MET A 118 12.05 1.87 8.90
CA MET A 118 12.34 0.42 8.94
C MET A 118 12.53 -0.09 10.37
N ASN A 119 13.22 0.69 11.20
CA ASN A 119 13.41 0.43 12.63
C ASN A 119 12.14 0.66 13.46
N ARG A 120 11.04 1.12 12.84
CA ARG A 120 9.76 1.46 13.47
C ARG A 120 9.86 2.57 14.53
N GLU A 121 10.87 3.42 14.43
CA GLU A 121 11.04 4.58 15.31
C GLU A 121 10.00 5.67 14.98
N VAL A 122 9.58 5.73 13.72
CA VAL A 122 8.54 6.63 13.21
C VAL A 122 7.61 5.90 12.26
N ALA A 123 6.34 6.32 12.22
CA ALA A 123 5.41 5.85 11.21
C ALA A 123 5.85 6.32 9.83
N ALA A 124 5.50 5.57 8.78
CA ALA A 124 5.67 6.01 7.40
C ALA A 124 4.66 7.12 7.07
N PHE A 125 3.39 6.88 7.40
CA PHE A 125 2.31 7.87 7.24
C PHE A 125 1.17 7.60 8.23
N LYS A 126 0.28 8.59 8.36
CA LYS A 126 -0.92 8.51 9.18
C LYS A 126 -2.17 8.79 8.36
N ILE A 127 -3.27 8.18 8.77
CA ILE A 127 -4.60 8.37 8.20
C ILE A 127 -5.41 9.19 9.19
N VAL A 128 -5.90 10.34 8.74
CA VAL A 128 -6.74 11.26 9.50
C VAL A 128 -8.07 11.40 8.79
N LYS A 129 -9.17 11.43 9.54
CA LYS A 129 -10.49 11.70 9.00
C LYS A 129 -11.25 12.61 9.96
N GLU A 130 -11.82 13.68 9.44
CA GLU A 130 -12.57 14.67 10.23
C GLU A 130 -11.72 15.27 11.38
N GLY A 131 -10.41 15.42 11.14
CA GLY A 131 -9.46 15.93 12.14
C GLY A 131 -9.00 14.90 13.18
N GLU A 132 -9.52 13.68 13.15
CA GLU A 132 -9.16 12.61 14.09
C GLU A 132 -8.18 11.61 13.47
N LEU A 133 -7.16 11.21 14.24
CA LEU A 133 -6.25 10.13 13.88
C LEU A 133 -7.00 8.79 13.86
N LYS A 134 -7.00 8.12 12.72
CA LYS A 134 -7.63 6.80 12.54
C LYS A 134 -6.62 5.66 12.57
N ALA A 135 -5.45 5.87 11.98
CA ALA A 135 -4.38 4.87 11.97
C ALA A 135 -3.00 5.50 11.74
N LEU A 136 -1.97 4.81 12.26
CA LEU A 136 -0.57 5.00 11.92
C LEU A 136 -0.10 3.76 11.17
N ILE A 137 0.62 3.96 10.08
CA ILE A 137 1.17 2.86 9.27
C ILE A 137 2.68 2.89 9.38
N PHE A 138 3.26 1.78 9.82
CA PHE A 138 4.70 1.58 9.98
C PHE A 138 5.24 0.58 8.97
N PHE A 139 6.53 0.67 8.67
CA PHE A 139 7.21 -0.48 8.04
C PHE A 139 7.21 -1.66 9.02
N GLY A 140 7.04 -2.87 8.53
CA GLY A 140 6.77 -4.06 9.34
C GLY A 140 5.29 -4.31 9.64
N ASP A 141 4.38 -3.37 9.38
CA ASP A 141 2.95 -3.64 9.61
C ASP A 141 2.44 -4.69 8.63
N LYS A 142 1.69 -5.66 9.16
CA LYS A 142 1.18 -6.77 8.36
C LYS A 142 -0.02 -6.33 7.55
N LEU A 143 -0.10 -6.84 6.33
CA LEU A 143 -1.19 -6.49 5.43
C LEU A 143 -2.57 -6.79 6.05
N LYS A 144 -2.71 -7.93 6.73
CA LYS A 144 -3.96 -8.34 7.38
C LYS A 144 -4.47 -7.32 8.40
N ASP A 145 -3.56 -6.60 9.06
CA ASP A 145 -3.90 -5.62 10.09
C ASP A 145 -4.31 -4.31 9.42
N ILE A 146 -3.57 -3.90 8.37
CA ILE A 146 -3.91 -2.72 7.55
C ILE A 146 -5.30 -2.88 6.93
N THR A 147 -5.64 -4.05 6.38
CA THR A 147 -6.95 -4.28 5.73
C THR A 147 -8.14 -4.22 6.67
N GLN A 148 -7.92 -4.25 7.98
CA GLN A 148 -8.99 -4.11 8.98
C GLN A 148 -9.31 -2.65 9.31
N ILE A 149 -8.53 -1.69 8.80
CA ILE A 149 -8.79 -0.25 9.00
C ILE A 149 -10.13 0.12 8.33
N PRO A 150 -11.13 0.61 9.08
CA PRO A 150 -12.48 0.88 8.56
C PRO A 150 -12.53 1.87 7.39
N GLU A 151 -11.56 2.79 7.32
CA GLU A 151 -11.46 3.81 6.28
C GLU A 151 -11.00 3.25 4.92
N ILE A 152 -10.47 2.03 4.88
CA ILE A 152 -10.07 1.38 3.63
C ILE A 152 -11.30 0.87 2.90
N ARG A 153 -11.69 1.58 1.82
CA ARG A 153 -12.88 1.23 1.02
C ARG A 153 -12.59 0.30 -0.13
N LYS A 154 -11.39 0.39 -0.72
CA LYS A 154 -11.01 -0.43 -1.86
C LYS A 154 -9.52 -0.70 -1.81
N ALA A 155 -9.18 -1.98 -1.89
CA ALA A 155 -7.81 -2.40 -2.07
C ALA A 155 -7.70 -3.38 -3.23
N VAL A 156 -6.56 -3.31 -3.93
CA VAL A 156 -6.22 -4.22 -5.01
C VAL A 156 -4.83 -4.78 -4.70
N VAL A 157 -4.75 -6.10 -4.60
CA VAL A 157 -3.48 -6.81 -4.47
C VAL A 157 -2.96 -7.07 -5.88
N ILE A 158 -1.73 -6.68 -6.15
CA ILE A 158 -1.08 -6.97 -7.43
C ILE A 158 0.10 -7.90 -7.16
N TYR A 159 0.02 -9.11 -7.72
CA TYR A 159 1.08 -10.09 -7.64
C TYR A 159 2.17 -9.79 -8.66
N GLN A 160 3.43 -9.84 -8.23
CA GLN A 160 4.56 -9.88 -9.14
C GLN A 160 5.23 -11.24 -9.05
N ASN A 161 5.02 -12.06 -10.08
CA ASN A 161 5.84 -13.26 -10.29
C ASN A 161 7.12 -12.83 -10.99
N TYR A 162 8.24 -12.79 -10.28
CA TYR A 162 9.55 -12.92 -10.93
C TYR A 162 9.88 -14.41 -11.06
N PRO A 163 10.24 -14.92 -12.25
CA PRO A 163 10.96 -16.18 -12.32
C PRO A 163 12.28 -15.99 -11.56
N ARG A 164 12.51 -16.82 -10.54
CA ARG A 164 13.83 -16.89 -9.91
C ARG A 164 14.82 -17.34 -10.99
N LEU A 165 15.75 -16.45 -11.35
CA LEU A 165 16.90 -16.78 -12.20
C LEU A 165 17.87 -17.69 -11.43
#